data_AF-A0A1Q3V932-F1
#
_entry.id   AF-A0A1Q3V932-F1
#
_cell.length_a   1.000
_cell.length_b   1.000
_cell.length_c   1.000
_cell.angle_alpha   90.00
_cell.angle_beta   90.00
_cell.angle_gamma   90.00
#
_symmetry.space_group_name_H-M   'P 1'
#
loop_
_entity.id
_entity.type
_entity.pdbx_description
1 polymer ?
#
loop_
_entity_poly.entity_id
_entity_poly.type
_entity_poly.pdbx_seq_one_letter_code
_entity_poly.pdbx_strand_id
1 'polypeptide(L)'
;MGGDAGPVRGGGTIAGSGRASILYGPYIEAAVATADSNLAFDASLRSRNPAWGLREVEAVVDAAARHGVRFAERRAMPANNLMLLFRKGG
;
A
#
# COMPACT_ATOMS: atom_id res chain seq x y z
N MET A 1 30.04 -1.74 0.40
CA MET A 1 29.33 -0.64 -0.28
C MET A 1 27.87 -0.78 0.12
N GLY A 2 27.47 0.01 1.12
CA GLY A 2 26.18 -0.09 1.79
C GLY A 2 25.05 0.50 0.96
N GLY A 3 23.86 -0.07 1.14
CA GLY A 3 22.60 0.45 0.63
C GLY A 3 21.52 -0.03 1.58
N ASP A 4 21.28 0.76 2.63
CA ASP A 4 20.28 0.52 3.66
C ASP A 4 18.88 0.49 3.03
N ALA A 5 18.38 -0.70 2.74
CA ALA A 5 16.95 -0.93 2.55
C ALA A 5 16.27 -0.82 3.91
N GLY A 6 15.91 0.42 4.28
CA GLY A 6 15.14 0.68 5.50
C GLY A 6 13.82 -0.10 5.49
N PRO A 7 13.36 -0.62 6.63
CA PRO A 7 12.15 -1.43 6.69
C PRO A 7 10.91 -0.59 6.36
N VAL A 8 10.14 -1.03 5.36
CA VAL A 8 8.78 -0.54 5.11
C VAL A 8 7.91 -0.97 6.28
N ARG A 9 7.64 -0.06 7.22
CA ARG A 9 6.70 -0.26 8.33
C ARG A 9 5.57 0.76 8.28
N GLY A 10 4.71 0.59 7.28
CA GLY A 10 3.29 0.92 7.34
C GLY A 10 2.54 -0.41 7.25
N GLY A 11 1.72 -0.74 8.25
CA GLY A 11 1.21 -2.09 8.48
C GLY A 11 0.37 -2.64 7.33
N GLY A 12 0.99 -3.48 6.51
CA GLY A 12 0.37 -4.38 5.55
C GLY A 12 1.26 -5.61 5.43
N THR A 13 0.80 -6.75 5.94
CA THR A 13 1.56 -8.00 5.89
C THR A 13 1.58 -8.54 4.46
N ILE A 14 2.76 -8.56 3.84
CA ILE A 14 3.00 -9.32 2.61
C ILE A 14 2.98 -10.82 2.91
N ALA A 15 1.81 -11.44 2.83
CA ALA A 15 1.69 -12.89 2.77
C ALA A 15 1.77 -13.34 1.31
N GLY A 16 2.77 -14.16 0.97
CA GLY A 16 2.94 -14.66 -0.40
C GLY A 16 3.50 -16.07 -0.48
N SER A 17 2.62 -17.05 -0.73
CA SER A 17 2.98 -18.42 -1.11
C SER A 17 3.20 -18.50 -2.63
N GLY A 18 4.20 -17.78 -3.16
CA GLY A 18 4.67 -17.92 -4.55
C GLY A 18 3.69 -17.68 -5.71
N ARG A 19 2.40 -17.39 -5.46
CA ARG A 19 1.35 -17.27 -6.49
C ARG A 19 0.55 -15.96 -6.44
N ALA A 20 0.44 -15.34 -5.28
CA ALA A 20 -0.18 -14.04 -5.10
C ALA A 20 0.36 -13.35 -3.84
N SER A 21 0.36 -12.02 -3.85
CA SER A 21 0.72 -11.17 -2.71
C SER A 21 -0.42 -10.23 -2.42
N ILE A 22 -0.70 -10.00 -1.14
CA ILE A 22 -1.76 -9.08 -0.71
C ILE A 22 -1.11 -7.94 0.06
N LEU A 23 -1.53 -6.71 -0.23
CA LEU A 23 -1.30 -5.55 0.62
C LEU A 23 -2.62 -5.11 1.23
N TYR A 24 -2.63 -4.83 2.52
CA TYR A 24 -3.82 -4.43 3.26
C TYR A 24 -3.51 -3.17 4.07
N GLY A 25 -4.43 -2.21 4.07
CA GLY A 25 -4.31 -1.00 4.87
C GLY A 25 -5.06 0.18 4.27
N PRO A 26 -4.88 1.38 4.85
CA PRO A 26 -5.43 2.61 4.32
C PRO A 26 -4.62 3.07 3.11
N TYR A 27 -5.33 3.47 2.05
CA TYR A 27 -4.75 4.04 0.84
C TYR A 27 -5.57 5.27 0.42
N ILE A 28 -4.97 6.06 -0.47
CA ILE A 28 -5.67 7.13 -1.18
C ILE A 28 -6.02 6.59 -2.58
N GLU A 29 -7.24 6.89 -3.04
CA GLU A 29 -7.72 6.59 -4.38
C GLU A 29 -8.15 7.92 -5.03
N ALA A 30 -7.62 8.26 -6.20
CA ALA A 30 -7.86 9.56 -6.82
C ALA A 30 -9.36 9.88 -7.06
N ALA A 31 -10.18 8.85 -7.27
CA ALA A 31 -11.61 8.99 -7.52
C ALA A 31 -12.50 8.86 -6.26
N VAL A 32 -11.91 8.62 -5.08
CA VAL A 32 -12.65 8.38 -3.83
C VAL A 32 -12.20 9.36 -2.76
N ALA A 33 -13.16 10.05 -2.13
CA ALA A 33 -12.86 10.91 -0.99
C ALA A 33 -12.22 10.08 0.13
N THR A 34 -11.06 10.52 0.62
CA THR A 34 -10.38 9.85 1.73
C THR A 34 -11.14 10.11 3.02
N ALA A 35 -11.44 9.06 3.77
CA ALA A 35 -12.14 9.18 5.04
C ALA A 35 -11.35 9.99 6.08
N ASP A 36 -12.03 10.75 6.93
CA ASP A 36 -11.41 11.59 7.97
C ASP A 36 -10.48 10.79 8.90
N SER A 37 -10.84 9.55 9.21
CA SER A 37 -10.00 8.64 10.01
C SER A 37 -8.64 8.37 9.35
N ASN A 38 -8.63 8.22 8.02
CA ASN A 38 -7.42 7.98 7.23
C ASN A 38 -6.59 9.25 7.09
N LEU A 39 -7.23 10.42 6.94
CA LEU A 39 -6.55 11.72 6.93
C LEU A 39 -5.86 12.02 8.28
N ALA A 40 -6.55 11.76 9.39
CA ALA A 40 -5.96 11.91 10.72
C ALA A 40 -4.79 10.94 10.93
N PHE A 41 -4.90 9.71 10.42
CA PHE A 41 -3.82 8.73 10.45
C PHE A 41 -2.63 9.15 9.57
N ASP A 42 -2.87 9.68 8.37
CA ASP A 42 -1.85 10.24 7.47
C ASP A 42 -1.07 11.37 8.18
N ALA A 43 -1.77 12.33 8.77
CA ALA A 43 -1.17 13.42 9.51
C ALA A 43 -0.31 12.92 10.69
N SER A 44 -0.79 11.91 11.42
CA SER A 44 -0.04 11.27 12.51
C SER A 44 1.21 10.53 12.03
N LEU A 45 1.19 9.95 10.82
CA LEU A 45 2.38 9.35 10.23
C LEU A 45 3.39 10.43 9.81
N ARG A 46 2.91 11.47 9.12
CA ARG A 46 3.76 12.56 8.60
C ARG A 46 4.40 13.40 9.71
N SER A 47 3.73 13.57 10.84
CA SER A 47 4.28 14.28 12.00
C SER A 47 5.50 13.57 12.59
N ARG A 48 5.56 12.23 12.49
CA ARG A 48 6.71 11.42 12.92
C ARG A 48 7.79 11.34 11.85
N ASN A 49 7.38 11.24 10.59
CA ASN A 49 8.28 11.29 9.46
C ASN A 49 7.50 11.75 8.22
N PRO A 50 7.87 12.89 7.58
CA PRO A 50 7.17 13.41 6.41
C PRO A 50 6.97 12.41 5.26
N ALA A 51 7.84 11.40 5.15
CA ALA A 51 7.77 10.35 4.13
C ALA A 51 6.78 9.21 4.45
N TRP A 52 6.21 9.15 5.65
CA TRP A 52 5.40 8.00 6.11
C TRP A 52 3.91 8.09 5.85
N GLY A 53 3.43 9.13 5.16
CA GLY A 53 2.01 9.26 4.84
C GLY A 53 1.41 8.10 4.02
N LEU A 54 0.10 8.10 3.87
CA LEU A 54 -0.64 7.16 3.05
C LEU A 54 -0.14 7.17 1.60
N ARG A 55 -0.32 6.03 0.94
CA ARG A 55 0.09 5.83 -0.44
C ARG A 55 -1.13 5.83 -1.34
N GLU A 56 -0.96 6.42 -2.52
CA GLU A 56 -1.90 6.27 -3.63
C GLU A 56 -1.90 4.81 -4.10
N VAL A 57 -3.08 4.25 -4.38
CA VAL A 57 -3.19 2.89 -4.94
C VAL A 57 -2.39 2.78 -6.24
N GLU A 58 -2.49 3.78 -7.13
CA GLU A 58 -1.80 3.82 -8.41
C GLU A 58 -0.28 3.77 -8.24
N ALA A 59 0.27 4.53 -7.29
CA ALA A 59 1.70 4.51 -7.00
C ALA A 59 2.19 3.14 -6.50
N VAL A 60 1.36 2.46 -5.70
CA VAL A 60 1.65 1.09 -5.22
C VAL A 60 1.58 0.10 -6.39
N VAL A 61 0.60 0.23 -7.27
CA VAL A 61 0.45 -0.61 -8.47
C VAL A 61 1.64 -0.43 -9.42
N ASP A 62 2.05 0.81 -9.69
CA ASP A 62 3.20 1.11 -10.55
C ASP A 62 4.51 0.58 -9.96
N ALA A 63 4.71 0.73 -8.65
CA ALA A 63 5.87 0.18 -7.96
C ALA A 63 5.90 -1.36 -8.08
N ALA A 64 4.76 -2.01 -7.86
CA ALA A 64 4.61 -3.46 -7.99
C ALA A 64 4.94 -3.94 -9.42
N ALA A 65 4.44 -3.24 -10.44
CA ALA A 65 4.70 -3.56 -11.85
C ALA A 65 6.20 -3.57 -12.20
N ARG A 66 6.99 -2.65 -11.63
CA ARG A 66 8.45 -2.60 -11.82
C ARG A 66 9.18 -3.83 -11.26
N HIS A 67 8.56 -4.58 -10.37
CA HIS A 67 9.10 -5.81 -9.80
C HIS A 67 8.51 -7.09 -10.44
N GLY A 68 7.83 -6.96 -11.58
CA GLY A 68 7.29 -8.11 -12.32
C GLY A 68 6.06 -8.75 -11.66
N VAL A 69 5.39 -8.03 -10.75
CA VAL A 69 4.08 -8.42 -10.20
C VAL A 69 3.01 -7.46 -10.72
N ARG A 70 1.87 -8.02 -11.14
CA ARG A 70 0.76 -7.24 -11.70
C ARG A 70 -0.33 -7.09 -10.66
N PHE A 71 -0.94 -5.91 -10.61
CA PHE A 71 -2.17 -5.69 -9.86
C PHE A 71 -3.29 -6.56 -10.44
N ALA A 72 -4.00 -7.25 -9.56
CA ALA A 72 -5.06 -8.19 -9.92
C ALA A 72 -6.43 -7.71 -9.45
N GLU A 73 -6.52 -7.15 -8.24
CA GLU A 73 -7.81 -6.84 -7.65
C GLU A 73 -7.71 -5.81 -6.52
N ARG A 74 -8.67 -4.88 -6.47
CA ARG A 74 -8.98 -4.10 -5.25
C ARG A 74 -10.24 -4.65 -4.58
N ARG A 75 -10.24 -4.67 -3.26
CA ARG A 75 -11.44 -4.89 -2.45
C ARG A 75 -11.51 -3.86 -1.34
N ALA A 76 -12.68 -3.23 -1.20
CA ALA A 76 -12.98 -2.44 -0.03
C ALA A 76 -13.10 -3.36 1.19
N MET A 77 -12.51 -2.95 2.30
CA MET A 77 -12.49 -3.67 3.56
C MET A 77 -13.03 -2.76 4.68
N PRO A 78 -13.41 -3.31 5.84
CA PRO A 78 -13.86 -2.52 6.98
C PRO A 78 -12.85 -1.45 7.42
N ALA A 79 -13.34 -0.45 8.15
CA ALA A 79 -12.55 0.66 8.69
C ALA A 79 -11.80 1.48 7.61
N ASN A 80 -12.42 1.69 6.45
CA ASN A 80 -11.87 2.48 5.34
C ASN A 80 -10.52 1.97 4.82
N ASN A 81 -10.29 0.66 4.92
CA ASN A 81 -9.10 0.00 4.39
C ASN A 81 -9.39 -0.60 3.02
N LEU A 82 -8.33 -0.82 2.26
CA LEU A 82 -8.37 -1.61 1.03
C LEU A 82 -7.50 -2.86 1.18
N MET A 83 -7.91 -3.89 0.46
CA MET A 83 -7.07 -5.02 0.11
C MET A 83 -6.69 -4.92 -1.36
N LEU A 84 -5.39 -4.93 -1.66
CA LEU A 84 -4.83 -4.93 -2.99
C LEU A 84 -4.17 -6.29 -3.24
N LEU A 85 -4.69 -7.04 -4.20
CA LEU A 85 -4.14 -8.32 -4.62
C LEU A 85 -3.20 -8.11 -5.80
N PHE A 86 -2.03 -8.72 -5.72
CA PHE A 86 -1.01 -8.77 -6.77
C PHE A 86 -0.71 -10.22 -7.14
N ARG A 87 -0.38 -10.46 -8.40
CA ARG A 87 0.01 -11.79 -8.91
C ARG A 87 1.29 -11.68 -9.70
N LYS A 88 2.08 -12.76 -9.74
CA LYS A 88 3.28 -12.80 -10.59
C LYS A 88 2.90 -12.55 -12.04
N GLY A 89 3.58 -11.62 -12.70
CA GLY A 89 3.45 -11.44 -14.14
C GLY A 89 3.98 -12.69 -14.86
N GLY A 90 3.12 -13.31 -15.67
CA GLY A 90 3.57 -14.29 -16.66
C GLY A 90 4.41 -13.66 -17.76
#